data_AF-A0A3B3YZW8-F1
#
_entry.id   AF-A0A3B3YZW8-F1
#
_cell.length_a   1.000
_cell.length_b   1.000
_cell.length_c   1.000
_cell.angle_alpha   90.00
_cell.angle_beta   90.00
_cell.angle_gamma   90.00
#
_symmetry.space_group_name_H-M   'P 1'
#
loop_
_entity.id
_entity.type
_entity.pdbx_description
1 polymer ?
#
loop_
_entity_poly.entity_id
_entity_poly.type
_entity_poly.pdbx_seq_one_letter_code
_entity_poly.pdbx_strand_id
1 'polypeptide(L)'
;MLRGGPALATVFLCSVCLLAAPTPSRRNKLCSLGRIDKVKSLNDSLPTQMDLSLYTPSVEDYKKCPTAALSCFADELSVLCEEMMVSSLNCTEPKLSQSLRKLAKKFKKSESDCRLCELHLEKSPKDFLIVLLNVLQWINSENC
;
A
#
# COMPACT_ATOMS: atom_id res chain seq x y z
N MET A 1 -6.32 -32.42 -66.11
CA MET A 1 -7.25 -31.61 -65.29
C MET A 1 -6.57 -31.27 -63.97
N LEU A 2 -6.89 -30.08 -63.45
CA LEU A 2 -6.46 -29.44 -62.18
C LEU A 2 -5.22 -28.53 -62.23
N ARG A 3 -5.56 -27.26 -62.47
CA ARG A 3 -4.89 -26.00 -62.08
C ARG A 3 -4.53 -25.96 -60.59
N GLY A 4 -3.47 -25.21 -60.26
CA GLY A 4 -3.27 -24.60 -58.93
C GLY A 4 -2.03 -23.69 -58.94
N GLY A 5 -2.23 -22.37 -58.95
CA GLY A 5 -1.21 -21.35 -59.22
C GLY A 5 -0.23 -21.06 -58.07
N PRO A 6 0.75 -20.17 -58.29
CA PRO A 6 1.72 -19.78 -57.26
C PRO A 6 1.09 -18.77 -56.31
N ALA A 7 1.02 -19.12 -55.03
CA ALA A 7 0.65 -18.19 -53.97
C ALA A 7 1.84 -17.27 -53.65
N LEU A 8 1.58 -15.97 -53.73
CA LEU A 8 2.51 -14.88 -53.48
C LEU A 8 3.12 -14.95 -52.07
N ALA A 9 4.45 -15.03 -52.01
CA ALA A 9 5.22 -14.83 -50.80
C ALA A 9 5.13 -13.35 -50.36
N THR A 10 4.21 -13.06 -49.43
CA THR A 10 4.15 -11.77 -48.75
C THR A 10 5.02 -11.86 -47.51
N VAL A 11 6.25 -11.38 -47.65
CA VAL A 11 7.17 -11.15 -46.53
C VAL A 11 6.60 -10.00 -45.70
N PHE A 12 5.83 -10.32 -44.67
CA PHE A 12 5.46 -9.36 -43.62
C PHE A 12 6.67 -9.13 -42.72
N LEU A 13 7.58 -8.27 -43.16
CA LEU A 13 8.53 -7.58 -42.28
C LEU A 13 7.74 -6.52 -41.50
N CYS A 14 6.97 -6.96 -40.51
CA CYS A 14 6.35 -6.03 -39.55
C CYS A 14 7.35 -5.78 -38.43
N SER A 15 7.98 -4.63 -38.58
CA SER A 15 8.96 -3.96 -37.74
C SER A 15 8.80 -4.18 -36.24
N VAL A 16 9.94 -4.49 -35.65
CA VAL A 16 10.31 -4.41 -34.24
C VAL A 16 9.91 -3.05 -33.64
N CYS A 17 8.68 -2.93 -33.12
CA CYS A 17 8.20 -1.71 -32.44
C CYS A 17 7.56 -2.00 -31.07
N LEU A 18 7.94 -3.07 -30.37
CA LEU A 18 7.38 -3.43 -29.05
C LEU A 18 8.32 -3.20 -27.85
N LEU A 19 9.46 -2.52 -28.00
CA LEU A 19 10.43 -2.33 -26.91
C LEU A 19 10.51 -0.91 -26.36
N ALA A 20 9.40 -0.18 -26.33
CA ALA A 20 9.30 1.09 -25.61
C ALA A 20 8.05 1.15 -24.72
N ALA A 21 7.76 0.09 -23.98
CA ALA A 21 6.98 0.27 -22.76
C ALA A 21 7.84 1.10 -21.80
N PRO A 22 7.40 2.30 -21.36
CA PRO A 22 8.16 3.06 -20.37
C PRO A 22 8.34 2.16 -19.15
N THR A 23 9.60 1.84 -18.81
CA THR A 23 9.87 1.09 -17.59
C THR A 23 9.24 1.89 -16.44
N PRO A 24 8.32 1.30 -15.65
CA PRO A 24 7.66 2.05 -14.60
C PRO A 24 8.74 2.59 -13.67
N SER A 25 8.86 3.92 -13.66
CA SER A 25 9.84 4.61 -12.85
C SER A 25 9.68 4.14 -11.40
N ARG A 26 10.79 4.07 -10.67
CA ARG A 26 10.77 3.57 -9.30
C ARG A 26 9.84 4.40 -8.38
N ARG A 27 9.62 5.68 -8.73
CA ARG A 27 8.68 6.60 -8.07
C ARG A 27 7.22 6.11 -8.17
N ASN A 28 6.80 5.65 -9.36
CA ASN A 28 5.46 5.10 -9.56
C ASN A 28 5.17 3.85 -8.73
N LYS A 29 6.19 3.14 -8.23
CA LYS A 29 6.00 1.93 -7.42
C LYS A 29 5.64 2.23 -5.97
N LEU A 30 5.94 3.43 -5.47
CA LEU A 30 5.58 3.87 -4.12
C LEU A 30 4.20 4.52 -4.10
N CYS A 31 3.83 5.24 -5.16
CA CYS A 31 2.52 5.86 -5.34
C CYS A 31 1.36 4.83 -5.41
N SER A 32 0.27 5.06 -4.69
CA SER A 32 -1.00 4.30 -4.89
C SER A 32 -2.19 5.04 -4.29
N LEU A 33 -3.14 5.47 -5.14
CA LEU A 33 -4.44 5.99 -4.70
C LEU A 33 -5.31 4.89 -4.08
N GLY A 34 -5.25 3.67 -4.60
CA GLY A 34 -6.03 2.56 -4.07
C GLY A 34 -5.75 2.24 -2.60
N ARG A 35 -4.54 2.49 -2.06
CA ARG A 35 -4.30 2.35 -0.61
C ARG A 35 -5.00 3.43 0.21
N ILE A 36 -5.05 4.66 -0.29
CA ILE A 36 -5.76 5.77 0.34
C ILE A 36 -7.25 5.45 0.41
N ASP A 37 -7.82 4.96 -0.70
CA ASP A 37 -9.25 4.63 -0.78
C ASP A 37 -9.61 3.49 0.18
N LYS A 38 -8.73 2.49 0.33
CA LYS A 38 -8.89 1.41 1.30
C LYS A 38 -8.87 1.90 2.75
N VAL A 39 -7.94 2.80 3.11
CA VAL A 39 -7.91 3.39 4.46
C VAL A 39 -9.19 4.18 4.74
N LYS A 40 -9.67 4.97 3.77
CA LYS A 40 -10.94 5.70 3.91
C LYS A 40 -12.12 4.74 4.08
N SER A 41 -12.22 3.72 3.23
CA SER A 41 -13.28 2.71 3.32
C SER A 41 -13.27 1.95 4.65
N LEU A 42 -12.10 1.65 5.20
CA LEU A 42 -11.97 1.04 6.52
C LEU A 42 -12.38 2.02 7.63
N ASN A 43 -12.00 3.28 7.53
CA ASN A 43 -12.39 4.31 8.48
C ASN A 43 -13.91 4.54 8.49
N ASP A 44 -14.56 4.47 7.34
CA ASP A 44 -16.01 4.61 7.21
C ASP A 44 -16.77 3.38 7.73
N SER A 45 -16.12 2.22 7.80
CA SER A 45 -16.71 0.97 8.33
C SER A 45 -16.46 0.77 9.83
N LEU A 46 -15.69 1.66 10.47
CA LEU A 46 -15.47 1.59 11.92
C LEU A 46 -16.79 1.79 12.68
N PRO A 47 -17.01 1.02 13.76
CA PRO A 47 -18.14 1.27 14.65
C PRO A 47 -17.98 2.62 15.36
N THR A 48 -19.09 3.20 15.82
CA THR A 48 -19.09 4.50 16.53
C THR A 48 -18.31 4.44 17.83
N GLN A 49 -18.26 3.28 18.48
CA GLN A 49 -17.50 3.06 19.71
C GLN A 49 -16.74 1.73 19.60
N MET A 50 -15.45 1.79 19.90
CA MET A 50 -14.56 0.65 20.00
C MET A 50 -13.55 0.96 21.10
N ASP A 51 -13.53 0.15 22.16
CA ASP A 51 -12.57 0.30 23.26
C ASP A 51 -11.28 -0.41 22.88
N LEU A 52 -10.55 0.21 21.95
CA LEU A 52 -9.30 -0.28 21.40
C LEU A 52 -8.34 0.90 21.25
N SER A 53 -7.08 0.65 21.56
CA SER A 53 -6.01 1.62 21.42
C SER A 53 -4.89 0.97 20.60
N LEU A 54 -4.39 1.70 19.59
CA LEU A 54 -3.44 1.20 18.61
C LEU A 54 -2.19 2.06 18.61
N TYR A 55 -1.02 1.42 18.62
CA TYR A 55 0.25 2.12 18.56
C TYR A 55 0.35 2.91 17.25
N THR A 56 0.49 4.24 17.34
CA THR A 56 0.37 5.11 16.18
C THR A 56 1.65 5.91 15.95
N PRO A 57 2.52 5.49 15.00
CA PRO A 57 3.63 6.32 14.54
C PRO A 57 3.13 7.65 13.97
N SER A 58 3.83 8.74 14.25
CA SER A 58 3.56 10.05 13.65
C SER A 58 4.09 10.14 12.20
N VAL A 59 3.74 11.24 11.51
CA VAL A 59 4.32 11.55 10.20
C VAL A 59 5.84 11.76 10.31
N GLU A 60 6.30 12.34 11.42
CA GLU A 60 7.71 12.57 11.74
C GLU A 60 8.45 11.24 11.97
N ASP A 61 7.83 10.30 12.68
CA ASP A 61 8.37 8.95 12.87
C ASP A 61 8.55 8.25 11.52
N TYR A 62 7.57 8.35 10.63
CA TYR A 62 7.68 7.83 9.26
C TYR A 62 8.79 8.51 8.47
N LYS A 63 8.93 9.84 8.52
CA LYS A 63 10.00 10.57 7.80
C LYS A 63 11.40 10.12 8.27
N LYS A 64 11.55 9.82 9.56
CA LYS A 64 12.80 9.30 10.14
C LYS A 64 13.02 7.83 9.75
N CYS A 65 12.03 6.98 10.02
CA CYS A 65 12.06 5.52 9.95
C CYS A 65 10.88 4.96 9.15
N PRO A 66 10.86 5.12 7.81
CA PRO A 66 9.71 4.77 6.99
C PRO A 66 9.37 3.28 7.01
N THR A 67 10.38 2.41 7.05
CA THR A 67 10.23 0.96 7.07
C THR A 67 9.67 0.50 8.41
N ALA A 68 10.22 0.99 9.53
CA ALA A 68 9.73 0.67 10.86
C ALA A 68 8.29 1.19 11.08
N ALA A 69 8.02 2.45 10.74
CA ALA A 69 6.70 3.05 10.91
C ALA A 69 5.62 2.35 10.07
N LEU A 70 5.89 2.07 8.79
CA LEU A 70 4.93 1.36 7.93
C LEU A 70 4.73 -0.11 8.35
N SER A 71 5.73 -0.74 8.95
CA SER A 71 5.59 -2.07 9.52
C SER A 71 4.70 -2.04 10.75
N CYS A 72 4.92 -1.09 11.67
CA CYS A 72 4.07 -0.87 12.84
C CYS A 72 2.60 -0.61 12.44
N PHE A 73 2.35 0.29 11.47
CA PHE A 73 1.00 0.48 10.93
C PHE A 73 0.38 -0.82 10.36
N ALA A 74 1.19 -1.69 9.77
CA ALA A 74 0.69 -2.95 9.23
C ALA A 74 0.37 -3.97 10.32
N ASP A 75 1.18 -4.04 11.38
CA ASP A 75 0.94 -4.87 12.57
C ASP A 75 -0.33 -4.42 13.29
N GLU A 76 -0.47 -3.13 13.56
CA GLU A 76 -1.62 -2.55 14.25
C GLU A 76 -2.92 -2.60 13.42
N LEU A 77 -2.84 -2.52 12.09
CA LEU A 77 -3.99 -2.80 11.23
C LEU A 77 -4.46 -4.25 11.31
N SER A 78 -3.52 -5.20 11.49
CA SER A 78 -3.87 -6.60 11.69
C SER A 78 -4.60 -6.78 13.02
N VAL A 79 -4.10 -6.15 14.11
CA VAL A 79 -4.78 -6.11 15.41
C VAL A 79 -6.19 -5.54 15.26
N LEU A 80 -6.33 -4.37 14.63
CA LEU A 80 -7.64 -3.76 14.38
C LEU A 80 -8.62 -4.71 13.67
N CYS A 81 -8.19 -5.34 12.57
CA CYS A 81 -9.05 -6.28 11.85
C CYS A 81 -9.42 -7.50 12.72
N GLU A 82 -8.49 -8.03 13.50
CA GLU A 82 -8.73 -9.19 14.39
C GLU A 82 -9.73 -8.83 15.48
N GLU A 83 -9.59 -7.67 16.12
CA GLU A 83 -10.51 -7.16 17.15
C GLU A 83 -11.91 -6.88 16.59
N MET A 84 -12.00 -6.35 15.35
CA MET A 84 -13.26 -6.23 14.64
C MET A 84 -13.92 -7.60 14.45
N MET A 85 -13.16 -8.60 14.01
CA MET A 85 -13.67 -9.96 13.79
C MET A 85 -14.16 -10.63 15.08
N VAL A 86 -13.41 -10.49 16.18
CA VAL A 86 -13.82 -10.97 17.51
C VAL A 86 -15.14 -10.32 17.94
N SER A 87 -15.32 -9.05 17.60
CA SER A 87 -16.55 -8.29 17.84
C SER A 87 -17.68 -8.57 16.83
N SER A 88 -17.57 -9.61 16.01
CA SER A 88 -18.51 -9.94 14.92
C SER A 88 -18.70 -8.82 13.87
N LEU A 89 -17.72 -7.93 13.74
CA LEU A 89 -17.64 -6.90 12.72
C LEU A 89 -16.75 -7.37 11.56
N ASN A 90 -17.06 -6.93 10.35
CA ASN A 90 -16.28 -7.26 9.16
C ASN A 90 -15.14 -6.25 8.96
N CYS A 91 -13.89 -6.71 8.94
CA CYS A 91 -12.80 -5.89 8.42
C CYS A 91 -12.93 -5.83 6.88
N THR A 92 -13.32 -4.68 6.34
CA THR A 92 -13.58 -4.51 4.90
C THR A 92 -12.32 -4.60 4.04
N GLU A 93 -11.14 -4.41 4.65
CA GLU A 93 -9.86 -4.31 3.95
C GLU A 93 -8.76 -5.24 4.50
N PRO A 94 -8.98 -6.57 4.55
CA PRO A 94 -8.07 -7.52 5.23
C PRO A 94 -6.69 -7.63 4.56
N LYS A 95 -6.55 -7.14 3.33
CA LYS A 95 -5.27 -7.16 2.57
C LYS A 95 -4.47 -5.86 2.74
N LEU A 96 -4.99 -4.86 3.47
CA LEU A 96 -4.34 -3.56 3.63
C LEU A 96 -3.04 -3.67 4.43
N SER A 97 -3.04 -4.41 5.54
CA SER A 97 -1.82 -4.68 6.34
C SER A 97 -0.70 -5.27 5.46
N GLN A 98 -1.00 -6.32 4.69
CA GLN A 98 -0.04 -6.93 3.77
C GLN A 98 0.43 -5.96 2.67
N SER A 99 -0.44 -5.06 2.21
CA SER A 99 -0.08 -4.01 1.26
C SER A 99 0.91 -3.01 1.85
N LEU A 100 0.74 -2.63 3.12
CA LEU A 100 1.68 -1.75 3.85
C LEU A 100 3.03 -2.44 4.08
N ARG A 101 3.05 -3.72 4.47
CA ARG A 101 4.33 -4.48 4.58
C ARG A 101 5.09 -4.51 3.26
N LYS A 102 4.38 -4.70 2.13
CA LYS A 102 4.99 -4.64 0.79
C LYS A 102 5.49 -3.24 0.45
N LEU A 103 4.82 -2.19 0.93
CA LEU A 103 5.26 -0.81 0.76
C LEU A 103 6.53 -0.54 1.57
N ALA A 104 6.56 -0.95 2.85
CA ALA A 104 7.72 -0.81 3.73
C ALA A 104 8.99 -1.40 3.09
N LYS A 105 8.91 -2.61 2.54
CA LYS A 105 10.02 -3.29 1.84
C LYS A 105 10.58 -2.55 0.61
N LYS A 106 9.86 -1.55 0.08
CA LYS A 106 10.34 -0.76 -1.07
C LYS A 106 11.30 0.36 -0.66
N PHE A 107 11.30 0.76 0.61
CA PHE A 107 12.24 1.73 1.15
C PHE A 107 13.60 1.03 1.31
N LYS A 108 14.65 1.61 0.70
CA LYS A 108 16.03 1.07 0.72
C LYS A 108 16.92 1.76 1.75
N LYS A 109 16.35 2.60 2.60
CA LYS A 109 17.11 3.40 3.56
C LYS A 109 17.55 2.48 4.70
N SER A 110 18.84 2.48 5.03
CA SER A 110 19.28 1.95 6.31
C SER A 110 18.77 2.88 7.39
N GLU A 111 17.96 2.36 8.30
CA GLU A 111 17.37 3.12 9.39
C GLU A 111 18.11 2.77 10.68
N SER A 112 18.41 3.78 11.48
CA SER A 112 19.03 3.62 12.80
C SER A 112 18.20 4.39 13.83
N ASP A 113 18.25 3.95 15.08
CA ASP A 113 17.55 4.59 16.20
C ASP A 113 16.05 4.77 15.94
N CYS A 114 15.46 3.75 15.33
CA CYS A 114 14.02 3.64 15.15
C CYS A 114 13.38 3.11 16.42
N ARG A 115 12.27 3.73 16.76
CA ARG A 115 11.48 3.35 17.92
C ARG A 115 10.76 2.02 17.63
N LEU A 116 10.67 1.15 18.64
CA LEU A 116 9.83 -0.05 18.59
C LEU A 116 8.35 0.33 18.51
N CYS A 117 7.50 -0.51 17.92
CA CYS A 117 6.09 -0.18 17.67
C CYS A 117 5.38 0.20 18.98
N GLU A 118 5.59 -0.61 20.01
CA GLU A 118 4.97 -0.53 21.34
C GLU A 118 5.44 0.67 22.17
N LEU A 119 6.38 1.46 21.67
CA LEU A 119 6.84 2.71 22.30
C LEU A 119 6.20 3.96 21.66
N HIS A 120 5.41 3.80 20.60
CA HIS A 120 4.61 4.89 20.04
C HIS A 120 3.40 5.19 20.95
N LEU A 121 2.80 6.36 20.75
CA LEU A 121 1.58 6.70 21.49
C LEU A 121 0.42 5.87 20.95
N GLU A 122 -0.36 5.29 21.85
CA GLU A 122 -1.60 4.63 21.48
C GLU A 122 -2.68 5.67 21.16
N LYS A 123 -3.51 5.37 20.15
CA LYS A 123 -4.64 6.22 19.75
C LYS A 123 -5.87 5.39 19.45
N SER A 124 -7.03 6.06 19.42
CA SER A 124 -8.27 5.44 18.97
C SER A 124 -8.14 4.91 17.53
N PRO A 125 -8.93 3.91 17.10
CA PRO A 125 -8.87 3.37 15.75
C PRO A 125 -9.07 4.45 14.67
N LYS A 126 -9.96 5.40 14.93
CA LYS A 126 -10.23 6.53 14.03
C LYS A 126 -9.00 7.42 13.89
N ASP A 127 -8.38 7.82 14.99
CA ASP A 127 -7.20 8.68 14.95
C ASP A 127 -5.99 7.94 14.33
N PHE A 128 -5.84 6.66 14.63
CA PHE A 128 -4.84 5.79 14.00
C PHE A 128 -4.97 5.79 12.46
N LEU A 129 -6.18 5.58 11.93
CA LEU A 129 -6.43 5.57 10.49
C LEU A 129 -6.24 6.96 9.85
N ILE A 130 -6.58 8.04 10.57
CA ILE A 130 -6.32 9.42 10.11
C ILE A 130 -4.81 9.66 9.97
N VAL A 131 -4.00 9.25 10.96
CA VAL A 131 -2.54 9.43 10.88
C VAL A 131 -1.95 8.57 9.76
N LEU A 132 -2.40 7.32 9.61
CA LEU A 132 -2.00 6.46 8.49
C LEU A 132 -2.36 7.10 7.12
N LEU A 133 -3.55 7.68 7.00
CA LEU A 133 -3.99 8.39 5.80
C LEU A 133 -3.03 9.55 5.47
N ASN A 134 -2.67 10.35 6.46
CA ASN A 134 -1.74 11.47 6.30
C ASN A 134 -0.35 10.99 5.82
N VAL A 135 0.16 9.90 6.39
CA VAL A 135 1.43 9.29 5.94
C VAL A 135 1.34 8.81 4.49
N LEU A 136 0.25 8.13 4.10
CA LEU A 136 0.07 7.66 2.73
C LEU A 136 -0.10 8.81 1.73
N GLN A 137 -0.79 9.88 2.12
CA GLN A 137 -0.91 11.10 1.32
C GLN A 137 0.44 11.77 1.11
N TRP A 138 1.26 11.86 2.16
CA TRP A 138 2.63 12.36 2.06
C TRP A 138 3.48 11.48 1.13
N ILE A 139 3.38 10.15 1.24
CA ILE A 139 4.10 9.24 0.33
C ILE A 139 3.70 9.52 -1.11
N ASN A 140 2.40 9.70 -1.36
CA ASN A 140 1.90 9.99 -2.68
C ASN A 140 2.36 11.37 -3.17
N SER A 141 2.34 12.44 -2.36
CA SER A 141 2.78 13.77 -2.81
C SER A 141 4.26 13.83 -3.22
N GLU A 142 5.09 12.94 -2.68
CA GLU A 142 6.53 12.89 -2.97
C GLU A 142 6.89 11.92 -4.13
N ASN A 143 5.94 11.08 -4.57
CA ASN A 143 6.23 9.96 -5.49
C ASN A 143 5.22 9.79 -6.63
N CYS A 144 4.06 10.41 -6.52
CA CYS A 144 3.14 10.75 -7.60
C CYS A 144 3.42 12.22 -7.97
#